data_AF-A0A1T0CF42-F1
#
_entry.id   AF-A0A1T0CF42-F1
#
_cell.length_a   1.000
_cell.length_b   1.000
_cell.length_c   1.000
_cell.angle_alpha   90.00
_cell.angle_beta   90.00
_cell.angle_gamma   90.00
#
_symmetry.space_group_name_H-M   'P 1'
#
loop_
_entity.id
_entity.type
_entity.pdbx_description
1 polymer ?
#
loop_
_entity_poly.entity_id
_entity_poly.type
_entity_poly.pdbx_seq_one_letter_code
_entity_poly.pdbx_strand_id
1 'polypeptide(L)'
;MENAKHSIQLGVEDCILSQDNPKRKTSAVRNIFAGLLLLYKYKLLMDSPVNQPYLYIYQINHNIFYTETFGVERPKKTVDVTGIKDVFRFLKININTDLLMCLNRTRNNLEHFYHTEQVDILKLIVDSFYLIKKFYEGYIYPINNLDLNNFLGQEIYQVLLENEQIYTEKREECSKSLECVEFPEEYLRNFLTDKMQCPYCLSSLIKYQSGEYPDIVLSCIYCNHHLSKEEVLGLTHQTVKDGEDFRRECMECGGYSIFIDGCVCLDCGFEMDSNRDYEREQYLQYLLEKAD
;
A
#
# COMPACT_ATOMS: atom_id res chain seq x y z
N MET A 1 -10.97 -11.03 20.91
CA MET A 1 -11.00 -9.56 20.96
C MET A 1 -9.80 -9.01 21.72
N GLU A 2 -9.58 -9.41 22.98
CA GLU A 2 -8.41 -8.96 23.78
C GLU A 2 -7.06 -9.14 23.09
N ASN A 3 -6.81 -10.26 22.40
CA ASN A 3 -5.56 -10.43 21.66
C ASN A 3 -5.35 -9.33 20.59
N ALA A 4 -6.42 -8.90 19.93
CA ALA A 4 -6.34 -7.82 18.95
C ALA A 4 -5.99 -6.49 19.62
N LYS A 5 -6.63 -6.20 20.76
CA LYS A 5 -6.33 -5.04 21.60
C LYS A 5 -4.86 -5.03 22.00
N HIS A 6 -4.39 -6.08 22.66
CA HIS A 6 -3.00 -6.17 23.12
C HIS A 6 -2.00 -6.05 21.97
N SER A 7 -2.26 -6.68 20.81
CA SER A 7 -1.39 -6.52 19.64
C SER A 7 -1.33 -5.08 19.14
N ILE A 8 -2.45 -4.34 19.10
CA ILE A 8 -2.43 -2.93 18.71
C ILE A 8 -1.67 -2.09 19.74
N GLN A 9 -1.97 -2.26 21.03
CA GLN A 9 -1.31 -1.53 22.12
C GLN A 9 0.21 -1.74 22.11
N LEU A 10 0.66 -3.00 22.12
CA LEU A 10 2.09 -3.35 22.03
C LEU A 10 2.75 -2.78 20.77
N GLY A 11 2.03 -2.76 19.65
CA GLY A 11 2.54 -2.20 18.41
C GLY A 11 2.74 -0.68 18.48
N VAL A 12 1.84 0.04 19.15
CA VAL A 12 1.98 1.48 19.40
C VAL A 12 3.07 1.76 20.43
N GLU A 13 3.17 0.96 21.49
CA GLU A 13 4.27 1.05 22.46
C GLU A 13 5.63 0.83 21.78
N ASP A 14 5.77 -0.20 20.93
CA ASP A 14 6.97 -0.42 20.13
C ASP A 14 7.25 0.74 19.17
N CYS A 15 6.22 1.40 18.63
CA CYS A 15 6.39 2.60 17.80
C CYS A 15 7.01 3.75 18.61
N ILE A 16 6.53 4.00 19.82
CA ILE A 16 7.08 5.04 20.71
C ILE A 16 8.54 4.71 21.04
N LEU A 17 8.80 3.46 21.46
CA LEU A 17 10.16 3.00 21.78
C LEU A 17 11.10 3.00 20.56
N SER A 18 10.56 3.03 19.34
CA SER A 18 11.36 3.05 18.12
C SER A 18 12.12 4.34 17.89
N GLN A 19 11.74 5.42 18.58
CA GLN A 19 12.46 6.69 18.56
C GLN A 19 13.88 6.54 19.12
N ASP A 20 14.04 5.78 20.21
CA ASP A 20 15.33 5.50 20.84
C ASP A 20 15.93 4.16 20.41
N ASN A 21 15.11 3.24 19.88
CA ASN A 21 15.53 1.90 19.47
C ASN A 21 14.94 1.53 18.11
N PRO A 22 15.60 1.89 17.00
CA PRO A 22 15.08 1.68 15.64
C PRO A 22 14.72 0.22 15.30
N LYS A 23 15.27 -0.78 16.01
CA LYS A 23 14.91 -2.19 15.85
C LYS A 23 13.46 -2.49 16.20
N ARG A 24 12.81 -1.61 16.98
CA ARG A 24 11.39 -1.73 17.36
C ARG A 24 10.43 -1.39 16.22
N LYS A 25 10.88 -0.71 15.16
CA LYS A 25 10.03 -0.35 14.01
C LYS A 25 9.34 -1.55 13.37
N THR A 26 10.09 -2.61 13.11
CA THR A 26 9.53 -3.85 12.53
C THR A 26 8.53 -4.51 13.49
N SER A 27 8.81 -4.49 14.80
CA SER A 27 7.92 -5.03 15.82
C SER A 27 6.61 -4.25 15.88
N ALA A 28 6.68 -2.92 15.85
CA ALA A 28 5.53 -2.02 15.82
C ALA A 28 4.57 -2.35 14.67
N VAL A 29 5.10 -2.35 13.44
CA VAL A 29 4.30 -2.65 12.24
C VAL A 29 3.70 -4.06 12.29
N ARG A 30 4.47 -5.06 12.71
CA ARG A 30 3.98 -6.45 12.85
C ARG A 30 2.82 -6.55 13.83
N ASN A 31 2.95 -5.93 15.00
CA ASN A 31 1.98 -6.00 16.06
C ASN A 31 0.68 -5.25 15.70
N ILE A 32 0.78 -4.03 15.14
CA ILE A 32 -0.39 -3.28 14.67
C ILE A 32 -1.13 -4.05 13.57
N PHE A 33 -0.41 -4.56 12.57
CA PHE A 33 -1.02 -5.31 11.48
C PHE A 33 -1.63 -6.64 11.95
N ALA A 34 -0.98 -7.35 12.87
CA ALA A 34 -1.54 -8.54 13.50
C ALA A 34 -2.84 -8.22 14.26
N GLY A 35 -2.86 -7.11 14.98
CA GLY A 35 -4.05 -6.59 15.66
C GLY A 35 -5.22 -6.35 14.72
N LEU A 36 -4.97 -5.70 13.57
CA LEU A 36 -5.96 -5.51 12.51
C LEU A 36 -6.53 -6.86 12.02
N LEU A 37 -5.67 -7.83 11.69
CA LEU A 37 -6.12 -9.15 11.23
C LEU A 37 -6.89 -9.92 12.31
N LEU A 38 -6.55 -9.74 13.59
CA LEU A 38 -7.26 -10.35 14.70
C LEU A 38 -8.67 -9.74 14.88
N LEU A 39 -8.84 -8.44 14.65
CA LEU A 39 -10.18 -7.81 14.60
C LEU A 39 -11.01 -8.40 13.46
N TYR A 40 -10.42 -8.55 12.28
CA TYR A 40 -11.10 -9.15 11.13
C TYR A 40 -11.55 -10.59 11.43
N LYS A 41 -10.65 -11.41 11.97
CA LYS A 41 -10.96 -12.79 12.36
C LYS A 41 -11.99 -12.87 13.48
N TYR A 42 -11.99 -11.91 14.41
CA TYR A 42 -13.02 -11.83 15.44
C TYR A 42 -14.41 -11.60 14.83
N LYS A 43 -14.53 -10.70 13.85
CA LYS A 43 -15.80 -10.51 13.13
C LYS A 43 -16.24 -11.77 12.38
N LEU A 44 -15.32 -12.46 11.71
CA LEU A 44 -15.60 -13.73 11.04
C LEU A 44 -16.14 -14.81 12.01
N LEU A 45 -15.61 -14.86 13.23
CA LEU A 45 -16.14 -15.74 14.28
C LEU A 45 -17.57 -15.33 14.68
N MET A 46 -17.84 -14.04 14.83
CA MET A 46 -19.17 -13.56 15.21
C MET A 46 -20.22 -13.81 14.12
N ASP A 47 -19.83 -13.76 12.85
CA ASP A 47 -20.74 -14.01 11.72
C ASP A 47 -20.86 -15.49 11.37
N SER A 48 -20.00 -16.35 11.93
CA SER A 48 -20.06 -17.78 11.67
C SER A 48 -21.36 -18.38 12.22
N PRO A 49 -21.98 -19.36 11.51
CA PRO A 49 -23.17 -20.03 12.00
C PRO A 49 -22.97 -20.63 13.39
N VAL A 50 -24.00 -20.63 14.22
CA VAL A 50 -23.93 -21.13 15.61
C VAL A 50 -23.47 -22.60 15.68
N ASN A 51 -23.88 -23.41 14.71
CA ASN A 51 -23.49 -24.82 14.60
C ASN A 51 -22.09 -25.03 13.99
N GLN A 52 -21.47 -23.99 13.43
CA GLN A 52 -20.13 -24.02 12.85
C GLN A 52 -19.37 -22.72 13.18
N PRO A 53 -19.06 -22.47 14.47
CA PRO A 53 -18.56 -21.19 14.95
C PRO A 53 -17.19 -20.78 14.40
N TYR A 54 -16.47 -21.69 13.77
CA TYR A 54 -15.16 -21.44 13.17
C TYR A 54 -15.17 -21.41 11.65
N LEU A 55 -16.32 -21.65 11.00
CA LEU A 55 -16.45 -21.83 9.55
C LEU A 55 -15.66 -20.80 8.75
N TYR A 56 -15.87 -19.52 9.07
CA TYR A 56 -15.29 -18.43 8.29
C TYR A 56 -13.82 -18.13 8.61
N ILE A 57 -13.26 -18.70 9.68
CA ILE A 57 -11.83 -18.56 9.99
C ILE A 57 -10.99 -19.75 9.54
N TYR A 58 -11.58 -20.78 8.93
CA TYR A 58 -10.83 -21.89 8.33
C TYR A 58 -10.07 -21.44 7.09
N GLN A 59 -8.77 -21.72 7.04
CA GLN A 59 -7.99 -21.48 5.82
C GLN A 59 -8.37 -22.50 4.75
N ILE A 60 -9.19 -22.13 3.78
CA ILE A 60 -9.58 -23.02 2.67
C ILE A 60 -8.36 -23.31 1.79
N ASN A 61 -7.96 -24.57 1.70
CA ASN A 61 -6.93 -25.03 0.76
C ASN A 61 -7.44 -26.26 -0.01
N HIS A 62 -6.79 -26.58 -1.12
CA HIS A 62 -7.17 -27.69 -2.02
C HIS A 62 -7.23 -29.07 -1.33
N ASN A 63 -6.69 -29.22 -0.11
CA ASN A 63 -6.65 -30.46 0.65
C ASN A 63 -7.69 -30.53 1.78
N ILE A 64 -8.66 -29.61 1.82
CA ILE A 64 -9.75 -29.71 2.79
C ILE A 64 -10.76 -30.74 2.31
N PHE A 65 -10.74 -31.88 2.97
CA PHE A 65 -11.89 -32.76 3.01
C PHE A 65 -12.93 -32.10 3.91
N TYR A 66 -14.10 -31.77 3.38
CA TYR A 66 -15.25 -31.33 4.16
C TYR A 66 -15.70 -32.49 5.06
N THR A 67 -15.06 -32.61 6.23
CA THR A 67 -15.46 -33.55 7.28
C THR A 67 -16.65 -32.99 8.05
N GLU A 68 -17.38 -33.84 8.77
CA GLU A 68 -18.48 -33.40 9.65
C GLU A 68 -18.05 -32.38 10.71
N THR A 69 -16.74 -32.32 11.03
CA THR A 69 -16.15 -31.38 12.00
C THR A 69 -15.74 -30.03 11.40
N PHE A 70 -15.86 -29.85 10.07
CA PHE A 70 -15.47 -28.61 9.40
C PHE A 70 -16.28 -27.42 9.91
N GLY A 71 -15.58 -26.38 10.38
CA GLY A 71 -16.19 -25.21 10.99
C GLY A 71 -16.71 -25.42 12.42
N VAL A 72 -16.76 -26.66 12.93
CA VAL A 72 -17.21 -26.96 14.30
C VAL A 72 -16.05 -26.87 15.29
N GLU A 73 -14.89 -27.40 14.92
CA GLU A 73 -13.69 -27.38 15.76
C GLU A 73 -12.79 -26.19 15.44
N ARG A 74 -11.94 -25.81 16.40
CA ARG A 74 -10.95 -24.75 16.18
C ARG A 74 -9.91 -25.22 15.14
N PRO A 75 -9.70 -24.47 14.05
CA PRO A 75 -8.75 -24.88 13.02
C PRO A 75 -7.30 -24.74 13.51
N LYS A 76 -6.42 -25.64 13.06
CA LYS A 76 -4.96 -25.54 13.27
C LYS A 76 -4.34 -24.36 12.52
N LYS A 77 -4.88 -24.04 11.34
CA LYS A 77 -4.48 -22.90 10.52
C LYS A 77 -5.69 -22.04 10.22
N THR A 78 -5.55 -20.74 10.46
CA THR A 78 -6.63 -19.78 10.22
C THR A 78 -6.44 -19.08 8.89
N VAL A 79 -7.52 -18.54 8.33
CA VAL A 79 -7.50 -17.71 7.11
C VAL A 79 -6.35 -16.70 7.13
N ASP A 80 -5.68 -16.59 5.99
CA ASP A 80 -4.70 -15.53 5.72
C ASP A 80 -5.40 -14.27 5.18
N VAL A 81 -4.62 -13.26 4.78
CA VAL A 81 -5.14 -11.98 4.26
C VAL A 81 -6.03 -12.19 3.02
N THR A 82 -5.65 -13.12 2.13
CA THR A 82 -6.42 -13.43 0.91
C THR A 82 -7.72 -14.11 1.28
N GLY A 83 -7.67 -15.10 2.19
CA GLY A 83 -8.88 -15.78 2.70
C GLY A 83 -9.83 -14.81 3.39
N ILE A 84 -9.33 -13.89 4.21
CA ILE A 84 -10.16 -12.86 4.86
C ILE A 84 -10.89 -12.01 3.81
N LYS A 85 -10.19 -11.53 2.78
CA LYS A 85 -10.78 -10.76 1.68
C LYS A 85 -11.91 -11.53 1.00
N ASP A 86 -11.68 -12.78 0.66
CA ASP A 86 -12.65 -13.58 -0.08
C ASP A 86 -13.90 -13.87 0.77
N VAL A 87 -13.71 -14.17 2.05
CA VAL A 87 -14.82 -14.38 2.98
C VAL A 87 -15.58 -13.08 3.26
N PHE A 88 -14.89 -11.94 3.44
CA PHE A 88 -15.54 -10.64 3.60
C PHE A 88 -16.38 -10.26 2.39
N ARG A 89 -15.87 -10.52 1.17
CA ARG A 89 -16.64 -10.33 -0.07
C ARG A 89 -17.91 -11.19 -0.06
N PHE A 90 -17.78 -12.47 0.30
CA PHE A 90 -18.92 -13.39 0.42
C PHE A 90 -19.96 -12.90 1.44
N LEU A 91 -19.50 -12.41 2.59
CA LEU A 91 -20.34 -11.86 3.67
C LEU A 91 -20.81 -10.42 3.43
N LYS A 92 -20.41 -9.79 2.32
CA LYS A 92 -20.70 -8.39 2.00
C LYS A 92 -20.21 -7.41 3.09
N ILE A 93 -19.11 -7.74 3.75
CA ILE A 93 -18.38 -6.87 4.67
C ILE A 93 -17.47 -5.98 3.83
N ASN A 94 -17.71 -4.67 3.86
CA ASN A 94 -16.98 -3.70 3.06
C ASN A 94 -15.72 -3.24 3.78
N ILE A 95 -14.57 -3.50 3.18
CA ILE A 95 -13.27 -2.99 3.63
C ILE A 95 -12.48 -2.45 2.45
N ASN A 96 -11.54 -1.53 2.71
CA ASN A 96 -10.58 -1.11 1.71
C ASN A 96 -9.54 -2.24 1.49
N THR A 97 -9.86 -3.11 0.53
CA THR A 97 -9.07 -4.30 0.21
C THR A 97 -7.73 -3.94 -0.41
N ASP A 98 -7.68 -2.91 -1.25
CA ASP A 98 -6.45 -2.49 -1.92
C ASP A 98 -5.44 -1.95 -0.92
N LEU A 99 -5.90 -1.17 0.06
CA LEU A 99 -5.06 -0.69 1.16
C LEU A 99 -4.56 -1.85 2.04
N LEU A 100 -5.43 -2.82 2.36
CA LEU A 100 -5.02 -4.02 3.12
C LEU A 100 -3.92 -4.81 2.40
N MET A 101 -4.07 -5.01 1.08
CA MET A 101 -3.10 -5.72 0.27
C MET A 101 -1.80 -4.93 0.10
N CYS A 102 -1.90 -3.60 -0.01
CA CYS A 102 -0.76 -2.70 0.00
C CYS A 102 0.03 -2.82 1.31
N LEU A 103 -0.63 -2.66 2.47
CA LEU A 103 -0.03 -2.82 3.79
C LEU A 103 0.65 -4.18 3.96
N ASN A 104 -0.01 -5.28 3.54
CA ASN A 104 0.56 -6.61 3.64
C ASN A 104 1.85 -6.74 2.81
N ARG A 105 1.89 -6.18 1.59
CA ARG A 105 3.11 -6.15 0.76
C ARG A 105 4.19 -5.28 1.37
N THR A 106 3.87 -4.05 1.77
CA THR A 106 4.86 -3.12 2.33
C THR A 106 5.44 -3.65 3.65
N ARG A 107 4.62 -4.30 4.51
CA ARG A 107 5.11 -5.02 5.68
C ARG A 107 6.08 -6.14 5.29
N ASN A 108 5.72 -6.99 4.32
CA ASN A 108 6.62 -8.05 3.86
C ASN A 108 7.93 -7.49 3.32
N ASN A 109 7.87 -6.43 2.52
CA ASN A 109 9.05 -5.75 2.00
C ASN A 109 9.92 -5.27 3.15
N LEU A 110 9.35 -4.64 4.18
CA LEU A 110 10.08 -4.21 5.38
C LEU A 110 10.84 -5.36 6.08
N GLU A 111 10.29 -6.59 6.09
CA GLU A 111 11.00 -7.75 6.63
C GLU A 111 12.19 -8.20 5.78
N HIS A 112 12.19 -7.85 4.49
CA HIS A 112 13.29 -8.08 3.56
C HIS A 112 14.33 -6.95 3.54
N PHE A 113 14.05 -5.78 4.12
CA PHE A 113 15.03 -4.70 4.21
C PHE A 113 16.12 -5.04 5.24
N TYR A 114 17.37 -5.06 4.78
CA TYR A 114 18.53 -5.32 5.64
C TYR A 114 18.79 -4.19 6.67
N HIS A 115 18.33 -2.96 6.40
CA HIS A 115 18.52 -1.77 7.25
C HIS A 115 17.18 -1.22 7.76
N THR A 116 16.47 -2.01 8.58
CA THR A 116 15.15 -1.63 9.11
C THR A 116 15.15 -0.33 9.93
N GLU A 117 16.30 0.07 10.48
CA GLU A 117 16.48 1.33 11.21
C GLU A 117 16.25 2.58 10.34
N GLN A 118 16.50 2.47 9.04
CA GLN A 118 16.37 3.58 8.08
C GLN A 118 14.98 3.63 7.42
N VAL A 119 14.08 2.72 7.77
CA VAL A 119 12.73 2.66 7.18
C VAL A 119 11.79 3.67 7.87
N ASP A 120 11.00 4.37 7.05
CA ASP A 120 9.86 5.16 7.50
C ASP A 120 8.64 4.25 7.65
N ILE A 121 8.15 4.13 8.89
CA ILE A 121 6.98 3.31 9.23
C ILE A 121 5.72 4.16 9.45
N LEU A 122 5.80 5.48 9.36
CA LEU A 122 4.70 6.39 9.71
C LEU A 122 3.46 6.10 8.87
N LYS A 123 3.62 6.01 7.54
CA LYS A 123 2.52 5.67 6.63
C LYS A 123 1.87 4.33 6.99
N LEU A 124 2.68 3.30 7.28
CA LEU A 124 2.18 1.97 7.63
C LEU A 124 1.31 2.00 8.89
N ILE A 125 1.71 2.79 9.89
CA ILE A 125 0.94 2.97 11.13
C ILE A 125 -0.38 3.69 10.83
N VAL A 126 -0.33 4.80 10.09
CA VAL A 126 -1.51 5.61 9.76
C VAL A 126 -2.51 4.83 8.90
N ASP A 127 -2.05 4.17 7.84
CA ASP A 127 -2.88 3.33 6.97
C ASP A 127 -3.50 2.15 7.75
N SER A 128 -2.74 1.54 8.67
CA SER A 128 -3.26 0.48 9.54
C SER A 128 -4.30 1.01 10.51
N PHE A 129 -4.06 2.18 11.11
CA PHE A 129 -5.00 2.83 12.02
C PHE A 129 -6.30 3.21 11.30
N TYR A 130 -6.22 3.75 10.09
CA TYR A 130 -7.38 4.04 9.26
C TYR A 130 -8.24 2.78 9.05
N LEU A 131 -7.63 1.64 8.68
CA LEU A 131 -8.35 0.38 8.53
C LEU A 131 -8.94 -0.13 9.84
N ILE A 132 -8.19 -0.06 10.94
CA ILE A 132 -8.67 -0.42 12.29
C ILE A 132 -9.90 0.42 12.63
N LYS A 133 -9.79 1.75 12.50
CA LYS A 133 -10.83 2.71 12.83
C LYS A 133 -12.10 2.48 12.05
N LYS A 134 -12.02 2.48 10.71
CA LYS A 134 -13.17 2.24 9.84
C LYS A 134 -13.84 0.90 10.11
N PHE A 135 -13.05 -0.16 10.28
CA PHE A 135 -13.60 -1.48 10.55
C PHE A 135 -14.25 -1.57 11.93
N TYR A 136 -13.58 -1.01 12.95
CA TYR A 136 -14.07 -1.04 14.31
C TYR A 136 -15.40 -0.30 14.44
N GLU A 137 -15.48 0.94 13.94
CA GLU A 137 -16.70 1.75 13.93
C GLU A 137 -17.83 1.09 13.13
N GLY A 138 -17.52 0.50 11.97
CA GLY A 138 -18.53 -0.11 11.11
C GLY A 138 -19.05 -1.48 11.55
N TYR A 139 -18.20 -2.29 12.20
CA TYR A 139 -18.50 -3.72 12.42
C TYR A 139 -18.33 -4.21 13.85
N ILE A 140 -17.54 -3.54 14.69
CA ILE A 140 -17.26 -3.99 16.07
C ILE A 140 -18.07 -3.19 17.08
N TYR A 141 -18.08 -1.85 16.95
CA TYR A 141 -18.86 -0.97 17.81
C TYR A 141 -20.36 -1.35 17.88
N PRO A 142 -21.04 -1.70 16.76
CA PRO A 142 -22.43 -2.13 16.82
C PRO A 142 -22.67 -3.42 17.63
N ILE A 143 -21.63 -4.22 17.87
CA ILE A 143 -21.70 -5.50 18.59
C ILE A 143 -21.48 -5.29 20.09
N ASN A 144 -20.53 -4.44 20.48
CA ASN A 144 -20.07 -4.31 21.87
C ASN A 144 -20.42 -2.97 22.54
N ASN A 145 -20.86 -1.98 21.78
CA ASN A 145 -21.17 -0.61 22.23
C ASN A 145 -20.00 0.06 23.00
N LEU A 146 -18.76 -0.28 22.65
CA LEU A 146 -17.53 0.29 23.22
C LEU A 146 -16.82 1.02 22.08
N ASP A 147 -16.58 2.33 22.19
CA ASP A 147 -15.86 3.07 21.15
C ASP A 147 -14.37 2.71 21.11
N LEU A 148 -13.73 3.03 19.98
CA LEU A 148 -12.34 2.65 19.72
C LEU A 148 -11.35 3.25 20.73
N ASN A 149 -11.60 4.47 21.20
CA ASN A 149 -10.75 5.13 22.18
C ASN A 149 -10.76 4.35 23.51
N ASN A 150 -11.96 4.02 24.02
CA ASN A 150 -12.08 3.19 25.22
C ASN A 150 -11.57 1.76 25.01
N PHE A 151 -11.71 1.19 23.80
CA PHE A 151 -11.17 -0.12 23.47
C PHE A 151 -9.65 -0.18 23.54
N LEU A 152 -8.96 0.78 22.89
CA LEU A 152 -7.49 0.83 22.85
C LEU A 152 -6.87 1.43 24.13
N GLY A 153 -7.64 2.25 24.85
CA GLY A 153 -7.13 3.10 25.92
C GLY A 153 -6.70 4.46 25.39
N GLN A 154 -6.94 5.49 26.19
CA GLN A 154 -6.78 6.90 25.80
C GLN A 154 -5.39 7.25 25.29
N GLU A 155 -4.34 6.80 25.99
CA GLU A 155 -2.95 7.09 25.62
C GLU A 155 -2.60 6.51 24.24
N ILE A 156 -2.94 5.24 24.01
CA ILE A 156 -2.67 4.55 22.75
C ILE A 156 -3.44 5.17 21.59
N TYR A 157 -4.72 5.49 21.81
CA TYR A 157 -5.55 6.13 20.80
C TYR A 157 -5.03 7.52 20.43
N GLN A 158 -4.59 8.30 21.42
CA GLN A 158 -4.04 9.63 21.22
C GLN A 158 -2.76 9.60 20.37
N VAL A 159 -1.84 8.67 20.64
CA VAL A 159 -0.62 8.51 19.81
C VAL A 159 -0.97 8.20 18.35
N LEU A 160 -1.98 7.37 18.09
CA LEU A 160 -2.40 7.06 16.72
C LEU A 160 -2.99 8.28 16.00
N LEU A 161 -3.79 9.10 16.69
CA LEU A 161 -4.31 10.36 16.14
C LEU A 161 -3.19 11.36 15.81
N GLU A 162 -2.20 11.50 16.69
CA GLU A 162 -1.06 12.38 16.46
C GLU A 162 -0.23 11.93 15.24
N ASN A 163 0.01 10.62 15.08
CA ASN A 163 0.68 10.10 13.90
C ASN A 163 -0.12 10.36 12.60
N GLU A 164 -1.45 10.19 12.64
CA GLU A 164 -2.35 10.51 11.51
C GLU A 164 -2.26 11.99 11.13
N GLN A 165 -2.29 12.88 12.12
CA GLN A 165 -2.16 14.32 11.91
C GLN A 165 -0.79 14.68 11.29
N ILE A 166 0.31 14.23 11.91
CA ILE A 166 1.68 14.50 11.44
C ILE A 166 1.87 14.02 10.00
N TYR A 167 1.37 12.82 9.67
CA TYR A 167 1.47 12.28 8.32
C TYR A 167 0.67 13.11 7.31
N THR A 168 -0.54 13.51 7.69
CA THR A 168 -1.43 14.31 6.82
C THR A 168 -0.82 15.67 6.50
N GLU A 169 -0.32 16.38 7.52
CA GLU A 169 0.35 17.67 7.36
C GLU A 169 1.57 17.56 6.43
N LYS A 170 2.45 16.57 6.67
CA LYS A 170 3.62 16.32 5.81
C LYS A 170 3.24 15.94 4.38
N ARG A 171 2.17 15.15 4.20
CA ARG A 171 1.68 14.76 2.87
C ARG A 171 1.15 15.97 2.12
N GLU A 172 0.42 16.86 2.79
CA GLU A 172 -0.08 18.09 2.21
C GLU A 172 1.07 19.02 1.77
N GLU A 173 2.11 19.17 2.60
CA GLU A 173 3.33 19.91 2.22
C GLU A 173 4.02 19.32 0.98
N CYS A 174 4.15 17.99 0.93
CA CYS A 174 4.70 17.29 -0.23
C CYS A 174 3.85 17.52 -1.49
N SER A 175 2.52 17.40 -1.37
CA SER A 175 1.59 17.65 -2.48
C SER A 175 1.68 19.09 -2.99
N LYS A 176 1.69 20.07 -2.08
CA LYS A 176 1.82 21.49 -2.44
C LYS A 176 3.13 21.79 -3.15
N SER A 177 4.23 21.12 -2.77
CA SER A 177 5.51 21.33 -3.44
C SER A 177 5.46 20.96 -4.94
N LEU A 178 4.62 20.00 -5.32
CA LEU A 178 4.44 19.56 -6.70
C LEU A 178 3.51 20.47 -7.51
N GLU A 179 2.76 21.38 -6.88
CA GLU A 179 1.89 22.33 -7.59
C GLU A 179 2.70 23.28 -8.50
N CYS A 180 3.94 23.59 -8.09
CA CYS A 180 4.86 24.44 -8.86
C CYS A 180 5.42 23.79 -10.14
N VAL A 181 5.18 22.48 -10.34
CA VAL A 181 5.63 21.76 -11.54
C VAL A 181 4.54 21.81 -12.60
N GLU A 182 4.91 22.20 -13.81
CA GLU A 182 4.05 22.11 -14.99
C GLU A 182 4.09 20.68 -15.54
N PHE A 183 3.02 19.91 -15.30
CA PHE A 183 2.84 18.59 -15.88
C PHE A 183 2.06 18.71 -17.20
N PRO A 184 2.35 17.85 -18.20
CA PRO A 184 1.59 17.83 -19.46
C PRO A 184 0.10 17.60 -19.23
N GLU A 185 -0.24 16.71 -18.29
CA GLU A 185 -1.61 16.35 -17.94
C GLU A 185 -1.78 16.24 -16.43
N GLU A 186 -2.95 16.62 -15.91
CA GLU A 186 -3.24 16.56 -14.46
C GLU A 186 -3.21 15.12 -13.92
N TYR A 187 -3.62 14.15 -14.75
CA TYR A 187 -3.55 12.74 -14.40
C TYR A 187 -2.11 12.28 -14.09
N LEU A 188 -1.09 12.77 -14.80
CA LEU A 188 0.30 12.43 -14.52
C LEU A 188 0.75 12.92 -13.15
N ARG A 189 0.37 14.15 -12.79
CA ARG A 189 0.62 14.71 -11.46
C ARG A 189 -0.01 13.85 -10.37
N ASN A 190 -1.27 13.47 -10.56
CA ASN A 190 -2.02 12.64 -9.61
C ASN A 190 -1.40 11.25 -9.50
N PHE A 191 -1.07 10.61 -10.62
CA PHE A 191 -0.41 9.31 -10.67
C PHE A 191 0.91 9.33 -9.90
N LEU A 192 1.79 10.31 -10.18
CA LEU A 192 3.05 10.44 -9.44
C LEU A 192 2.79 10.65 -7.95
N THR A 193 1.95 11.62 -7.59
CA THR A 193 1.62 11.95 -6.19
C THR A 193 1.13 10.73 -5.40
N ASP A 194 0.35 9.84 -6.03
CA ASP A 194 -0.20 8.65 -5.38
C ASP A 194 0.76 7.45 -5.35
N LYS A 195 1.70 7.35 -6.29
CA LYS A 195 2.57 6.18 -6.45
C LYS A 195 3.98 6.36 -5.92
N MET A 196 4.44 7.59 -5.70
CA MET A 196 5.78 7.88 -5.23
C MET A 196 6.12 7.18 -3.90
N GLN A 197 7.27 6.50 -3.89
CA GLN A 197 7.86 5.89 -2.71
C GLN A 197 9.39 5.96 -2.80
N CYS A 198 10.04 6.38 -1.73
CA CYS A 198 11.49 6.37 -1.63
C CYS A 198 12.00 4.92 -1.62
N PRO A 199 12.89 4.51 -2.55
CA PRO A 199 13.44 3.16 -2.58
C PRO A 199 14.38 2.86 -1.39
N TYR A 200 14.90 3.90 -0.72
CA TYR A 200 15.85 3.76 0.38
C TYR A 200 15.20 3.60 1.76
N CYS A 201 14.04 4.23 1.98
CA CYS A 201 13.37 4.22 3.29
C CYS A 201 11.89 3.85 3.24
N LEU A 202 11.33 3.56 2.06
CA LEU A 202 9.90 3.26 1.84
C LEU A 202 8.92 4.40 2.17
N SER A 203 9.41 5.59 2.52
CA SER A 203 8.55 6.76 2.75
C SER A 203 7.84 7.16 1.47
N SER A 204 6.56 7.51 1.56
CA SER A 204 5.83 8.15 0.47
C SER A 204 5.86 9.69 0.56
N LEU A 205 6.62 10.24 1.51
CA LEU A 205 6.68 11.69 1.75
C LEU A 205 7.80 12.28 0.88
N ILE A 206 7.47 12.47 -0.38
CA ILE A 206 8.38 12.95 -1.43
C ILE A 206 7.96 14.35 -1.86
N LYS A 207 8.88 15.31 -1.80
CA LYS A 207 8.66 16.69 -2.22
C LYS A 207 9.42 17.00 -3.52
N TYR A 208 8.90 17.94 -4.28
CA TYR A 208 9.64 18.58 -5.37
C TYR A 208 10.83 19.38 -4.83
N GLN A 209 11.91 19.41 -5.59
CA GLN A 209 13.11 20.18 -5.26
C GLN A 209 13.52 21.14 -6.39
N SER A 210 13.65 20.65 -7.62
CA SER A 210 14.11 21.45 -8.76
C SER A 210 13.85 20.75 -10.10
N GLY A 211 14.05 21.46 -11.22
CA GLY A 211 13.93 20.91 -12.57
C GLY A 211 12.53 21.07 -13.15
N GLU A 212 12.40 20.73 -14.42
CA GLU A 212 11.14 20.79 -15.17
C GLU A 212 10.71 19.40 -15.56
N TYR A 213 9.42 19.18 -15.75
CA TYR A 213 8.94 17.89 -16.23
C TYR A 213 9.45 17.63 -17.65
N PRO A 214 9.94 16.42 -17.98
CA PRO A 214 9.91 15.17 -17.20
C PRO A 214 11.15 14.92 -16.32
N ASP A 215 12.13 15.81 -16.30
CA ASP A 215 13.42 15.67 -15.61
C ASP A 215 13.44 16.33 -14.21
N ILE A 216 12.33 16.19 -13.49
CA ILE A 216 12.20 16.74 -12.13
C ILE A 216 13.11 16.01 -11.14
N VAL A 217 13.67 16.78 -10.21
CA VAL A 217 14.40 16.29 -9.04
C VAL A 217 13.47 16.36 -7.83
N LEU A 218 13.33 15.21 -7.19
CA LEU A 218 12.51 15.00 -6.00
C LEU A 218 13.39 14.77 -4.78
N SER A 219 12.83 14.95 -3.59
CA SER A 219 13.53 14.72 -2.32
C SER A 219 12.64 13.99 -1.34
N CYS A 220 13.14 12.91 -0.75
CA CYS A 220 12.46 12.25 0.36
C CYS A 220 12.67 13.04 1.65
N ILE A 221 11.60 13.53 2.28
CA ILE A 221 11.73 14.34 3.51
C ILE A 221 12.20 13.53 4.73
N TYR A 222 12.10 12.21 4.66
CA TYR A 222 12.50 11.31 5.75
C TYR A 222 14.02 11.04 5.72
N CYS A 223 14.56 10.62 4.57
CA CYS A 223 15.97 10.24 4.44
C CYS A 223 16.83 11.25 3.67
N ASN A 224 16.25 12.36 3.20
CA ASN A 224 16.92 13.44 2.45
C ASN A 224 17.61 13.02 1.15
N HIS A 225 17.33 11.82 0.62
CA HIS A 225 17.86 11.42 -0.68
C HIS A 225 17.21 12.24 -1.80
N HIS A 226 18.02 12.65 -2.78
CA HIS A 226 17.55 13.20 -4.04
C HIS A 226 17.19 12.04 -4.97
N LEU A 227 16.04 12.13 -5.63
CA LEU A 227 15.44 11.04 -6.38
C LEU A 227 14.93 11.54 -7.73
N SER A 228 15.07 10.73 -8.77
CA SER A 228 14.38 10.94 -10.04
C SER A 228 12.93 10.43 -9.98
N LYS A 229 12.12 10.77 -11.00
CA LYS A 229 10.76 10.22 -11.14
C LYS A 229 10.74 8.70 -11.28
N GLU A 230 11.74 8.12 -11.94
CA GLU A 230 11.88 6.68 -12.14
C GLU A 230 12.20 5.97 -10.82
N GLU A 231 13.07 6.56 -9.99
CA GLU A 231 13.44 5.99 -8.69
C GLU A 231 12.26 5.93 -7.73
N VAL A 232 11.48 7.01 -7.64
CA VAL A 232 10.30 7.08 -6.75
C VAL A 232 9.15 6.20 -7.22
N LEU A 233 9.08 5.87 -8.51
CA LEU A 233 8.12 4.92 -9.06
C LEU A 233 8.62 3.47 -8.99
N GLY A 234 9.84 3.24 -8.48
CA GLY A 234 10.44 1.92 -8.41
C GLY A 234 10.81 1.33 -9.77
N LEU A 235 11.01 2.17 -10.78
CA LEU A 235 11.29 1.79 -12.18
C LEU A 235 12.79 1.62 -12.46
N THR A 236 13.58 1.27 -11.43
CA THR A 236 15.04 1.16 -11.54
C THR A 236 15.49 -0.15 -12.19
N HIS A 237 16.77 -0.22 -12.60
CA HIS A 237 17.45 -1.33 -13.31
C HIS A 237 17.10 -2.78 -12.92
N GLN A 238 16.48 -3.04 -11.77
CA GLN A 238 16.07 -4.37 -11.33
C GLN A 238 14.90 -4.92 -12.16
N THR A 239 13.93 -4.09 -12.58
CA THR A 239 12.86 -4.50 -13.51
C THR A 239 13.39 -4.90 -14.89
N VAL A 240 14.45 -4.21 -15.35
CA VAL A 240 15.14 -4.52 -16.61
C VAL A 240 15.94 -5.83 -16.52
N LYS A 241 16.49 -6.16 -15.35
CA LYS A 241 17.25 -7.42 -15.12
C LYS A 241 16.36 -8.67 -15.14
N ASP A 242 15.08 -8.54 -14.80
CA ASP A 242 14.10 -9.62 -14.87
C ASP A 242 13.59 -9.87 -16.31
N GLY A 243 14.15 -9.16 -17.32
CA GLY A 243 13.99 -9.46 -18.74
C GLY A 243 12.84 -8.72 -19.44
N GLU A 244 12.13 -7.83 -18.74
CA GLU A 244 11.04 -7.06 -19.30
C GLU A 244 11.42 -5.57 -19.31
N ASP A 245 11.97 -5.07 -20.42
CA ASP A 245 12.05 -3.63 -20.64
C ASP A 245 10.65 -3.12 -20.97
N PHE A 246 9.97 -2.55 -19.98
CA PHE A 246 8.62 -2.01 -20.12
C PHE A 246 8.57 -0.68 -20.88
N ARG A 247 9.73 -0.11 -21.22
CA ARG A 247 9.81 1.12 -22.00
C ARG A 247 9.60 0.85 -23.47
N ARG A 248 8.99 1.81 -24.14
CA ARG A 248 8.78 1.81 -25.59
C ARG A 248 9.03 3.21 -26.11
N GLU A 249 9.34 3.31 -27.39
CA GLU A 249 9.44 4.59 -28.05
C GLU A 249 8.06 5.26 -28.13
N CYS A 250 7.96 6.48 -27.60
CA CYS A 250 6.78 7.30 -27.73
C CYS A 250 6.81 8.05 -29.07
N MET A 251 5.74 7.95 -29.85
CA MET A 251 5.67 8.61 -31.16
C MET A 251 5.52 10.12 -31.09
N GLU A 252 5.03 10.64 -29.96
CA GLU A 252 4.83 12.07 -29.77
C GLU A 252 6.13 12.77 -29.39
N CYS A 253 6.84 12.26 -28.38
CA CYS A 253 8.08 12.89 -27.91
C CYS A 253 9.37 12.25 -28.45
N GLY A 254 9.29 11.11 -29.14
CA GLY A 254 10.45 10.31 -29.58
C GLY A 254 11.24 9.67 -28.43
N GLY A 255 10.77 9.83 -27.19
CA GLY A 255 11.44 9.34 -25.99
C GLY A 255 11.19 7.85 -25.76
N TYR A 256 12.19 7.14 -25.23
CA TYR A 256 12.04 5.75 -24.80
C TYR A 256 11.46 5.70 -23.38
N SER A 257 10.13 5.72 -23.30
CA SER A 257 9.37 6.02 -22.08
C SER A 257 8.52 4.84 -21.59
N ILE A 258 8.05 4.91 -20.35
CA ILE A 258 7.13 3.95 -19.75
C ILE A 258 5.70 4.38 -20.03
N PHE A 259 4.83 3.43 -20.35
CA PHE A 259 3.41 3.69 -20.56
C PHE A 259 2.59 3.27 -19.35
N ILE A 260 2.01 4.24 -18.64
CA ILE A 260 1.09 4.03 -17.51
C ILE A 260 -0.15 3.31 -18.02
N ASP A 261 -0.54 2.24 -17.32
CA ASP A 261 -1.62 1.32 -17.70
C ASP A 261 -1.54 0.81 -19.15
N GLY A 262 -0.32 0.86 -19.74
CA GLY A 262 -0.05 0.44 -21.12
C GLY A 262 -0.44 1.43 -22.21
N CYS A 263 -0.98 2.62 -21.87
CA CYS A 263 -1.53 3.55 -22.86
C CYS A 263 -1.01 4.99 -22.74
N VAL A 264 -0.58 5.47 -21.57
CA VAL A 264 -0.18 6.88 -21.38
C VAL A 264 1.32 7.03 -21.19
N CYS A 265 2.00 7.74 -22.09
CA CYS A 265 3.43 8.03 -21.99
C CYS A 265 3.74 8.82 -20.72
N LEU A 266 4.63 8.28 -19.88
CA LEU A 266 5.05 8.94 -18.65
C LEU A 266 5.72 10.28 -18.96
N ASP A 267 6.58 10.39 -19.98
CA ASP A 267 7.36 11.62 -20.18
C ASP A 267 6.58 12.80 -20.79
N CYS A 268 5.60 12.54 -21.67
CA CYS A 268 4.88 13.61 -22.37
C CYS A 268 3.36 13.59 -22.21
N GLY A 269 2.78 12.57 -21.58
CA GLY A 269 1.33 12.45 -21.40
C GLY A 269 0.56 11.95 -22.63
N PHE A 270 1.24 11.61 -23.72
CA PHE A 270 0.59 11.06 -24.92
C PHE A 270 -0.19 9.78 -24.61
N GLU A 271 -1.49 9.78 -24.93
CA GLU A 271 -2.37 8.63 -24.82
C GLU A 271 -2.47 7.88 -26.17
N MET A 272 -2.22 6.58 -26.15
CA MET A 272 -2.39 5.70 -27.29
C MET A 272 -3.87 5.46 -27.61
N ASP A 273 -4.27 5.70 -28.86
CA ASP A 273 -5.56 5.28 -29.40
C ASP A 273 -5.57 3.77 -29.68
N SER A 274 -6.35 3.02 -28.91
CA SER A 274 -6.54 1.58 -29.08
C SER A 274 -6.99 1.14 -30.48
N ASN A 275 -7.52 2.05 -31.31
CA ASN A 275 -7.95 1.75 -32.68
C ASN A 275 -6.84 1.96 -33.72
N ARG A 276 -5.66 2.45 -33.32
CA ARG A 276 -4.54 2.69 -34.22
C ARG A 276 -3.48 1.60 -34.10
N ASP A 277 -3.03 1.12 -35.26
CA ASP A 277 -1.95 0.15 -35.37
C ASP A 277 -0.61 0.89 -35.43
N TYR A 278 -0.17 1.29 -34.25
CA TYR A 278 1.04 2.05 -33.99
C TYR A 278 2.32 1.35 -34.50
N GLU A 279 2.41 0.02 -34.35
CA GLU A 279 3.56 -0.74 -34.87
C GLU A 279 3.64 -0.66 -36.40
N ARG A 280 2.49 -0.75 -37.07
CA ARG A 280 2.43 -0.61 -38.53
C ARG A 280 2.80 0.79 -39.00
N GLU A 281 2.36 1.83 -38.30
CA GLU A 281 2.69 3.22 -38.64
C GLU A 281 4.21 3.47 -38.54
N GLN A 282 4.85 3.04 -37.45
CA GLN A 282 6.32 3.14 -37.30
C GLN A 282 7.07 2.34 -38.37
N TYR A 283 6.62 1.12 -38.69
CA TYR A 283 7.25 0.31 -39.74
C TYR A 283 7.15 0.97 -41.12
N LEU A 284 6.01 1.58 -41.45
CA LEU A 284 5.85 2.34 -42.70
C LEU A 284 6.79 3.55 -42.73
N GLN A 285 6.96 4.25 -41.61
CA GLN A 285 7.85 5.40 -41.52
C GLN A 285 9.33 5.00 -41.69
N TYR A 286 9.77 3.93 -41.04
CA TYR A 286 11.10 3.34 -41.25
C TYR A 286 11.35 2.92 -42.71
N LEU A 287 10.35 2.34 -43.38
CA LEU A 287 10.46 1.98 -44.80
C LEU A 287 10.60 3.21 -45.70
N LEU A 288 9.94 4.32 -45.36
CA LEU A 288 10.05 5.58 -46.09
C LEU A 288 11.44 6.22 -45.89
N GLU A 289 11.98 6.20 -44.67
CA GLU A 289 13.33 6.73 -44.38
C GLU A 289 14.47 5.94 -45.03
N LYS A 290 14.25 4.66 -45.36
CA LYS A 290 15.21 3.82 -46.08
C LYS A 290 15.07 3.84 -47.61
N ALA A 291 14.08 4.54 -48.13
CA ALA A 291 13.82 4.64 -49.57
C ALA A 291 14.50 5.86 -50.23
N ASP A 292 15.19 6.71 -49.45
CA ASP A 292 16.12 7.76 -49.89
C ASP A 292 17.59 7.30 -49.80
#